data_AF-A0A9D2T2L2-F1
#
_entry.id   AF-A0A9D2T2L2-F1
#
_cell.length_a   1.000
_cell.length_b   1.000
_cell.length_c   1.000
_cell.angle_alpha   90.00
_cell.angle_beta   90.00
_cell.angle_gamma   90.00
#
_symmetry.space_group_name_H-M   'P 1'
#
loop_
_entity.id
_entity.type
_entity.pdbx_description
1 polymer ?
#
loop_
_entity_poly.entity_id
_entity_poly.type
_entity_poly.pdbx_seq_one_letter_code
_entity_poly.pdbx_strand_id
1 'polypeptide(L)'
;MESIIEIILELILEGGIEASKSSKIPKPVRYLITAIIVLLFITFIGFIFWVGVIVLKDNIPAGIFLILMGVVMTALSVIKFIKTFLTKRR
;
A
#
# COMPACT_ATOMS: atom_id res chain seq x y z
N MET A 1 -19.90 7.17 11.86
CA MET A 1 -19.29 6.97 10.53
C MET A 1 -17.78 6.79 10.62
N GLU A 2 -17.08 7.61 11.42
CA GLU A 2 -15.64 7.42 11.69
C GLU A 2 -15.31 6.02 12.24
N SER A 3 -16.03 5.54 13.25
CA SER A 3 -15.74 4.24 13.87
C SER A 3 -15.90 3.03 12.94
N ILE A 4 -16.81 3.08 11.96
CA ILE A 4 -17.01 1.96 11.02
C ILE A 4 -15.86 1.92 10.00
N ILE A 5 -15.42 3.09 9.52
CA ILE A 5 -14.30 3.19 8.58
C ILE A 5 -13.00 2.76 9.27
N GLU A 6 -12.77 3.19 10.50
CA GLU A 6 -11.62 2.80 11.32
C GLU A 6 -11.57 1.29 11.53
N ILE A 7 -12.68 0.67 11.96
CA ILE A 7 -12.78 -0.79 12.13
C ILE A 7 -12.49 -1.53 10.81
N ILE A 8 -13.00 -1.04 9.68
CA ILE A 8 -12.74 -1.66 8.37
C ILE A 8 -11.26 -1.53 7.99
N LEU A 9 -10.65 -0.36 8.21
CA LEU A 9 -9.24 -0.13 7.92
C LEU A 9 -8.33 -1.00 8.79
N GLU A 10 -8.62 -1.10 10.08
CA GLU A 10 -7.88 -1.94 11.03
C GLU A 10 -7.99 -3.42 10.63
N LEU A 11 -9.18 -3.88 10.25
CA LEU A 11 -9.42 -5.25 9.82
C LEU A 11 -8.71 -5.59 8.49
N ILE A 12 -8.65 -4.65 7.55
CA ILE A 12 -7.95 -4.83 6.27
C ILE A 12 -6.43 -4.76 6.47
N LEU A 13 -5.94 -3.78 7.24
CA LEU A 13 -4.51 -3.55 7.42
C LEU A 13 -3.89 -4.57 8.37
N GLU A 14 -4.37 -4.66 9.60
CA GLU A 14 -3.79 -5.59 10.58
C GLU A 14 -4.23 -7.02 10.30
N GLY A 15 -5.55 -7.24 10.23
CA GLY A 15 -6.13 -8.56 9.97
C GLY A 15 -5.69 -9.12 8.62
N GLY A 16 -5.66 -8.31 7.57
CA GLY A 16 -5.20 -8.72 6.24
C GLY A 16 -3.71 -9.05 6.20
N ILE A 17 -2.83 -8.25 6.84
CA ILE A 17 -1.38 -8.51 6.85
C ILE A 17 -1.04 -9.76 7.66
N GLU A 18 -1.74 -10.01 8.76
CA GLU A 18 -1.51 -11.19 9.58
C GLU A 18 -2.03 -12.46 8.88
N ALA A 19 -3.22 -12.37 8.29
CA ALA A 19 -3.78 -13.42 7.45
C ALA A 19 -2.89 -13.74 6.24
N SER A 20 -2.28 -12.72 5.61
CA SER A 20 -1.40 -12.91 4.46
C SER A 20 -0.12 -13.66 4.80
N LYS A 21 0.29 -13.73 6.08
CA LYS A 21 1.51 -14.39 6.55
C LYS A 21 1.26 -15.75 7.20
N SER A 22 0.03 -16.03 7.62
CA SER A 22 -0.34 -17.28 8.29
C SER A 22 -0.26 -18.49 7.35
N SER A 23 0.31 -19.59 7.84
CA SER A 23 0.30 -20.89 7.16
C SER A 23 -1.03 -21.64 7.34
N LYS A 24 -1.87 -21.19 8.29
CA LYS A 24 -3.19 -21.80 8.58
C LYS A 24 -4.26 -21.41 7.56
N ILE A 25 -4.01 -20.40 6.74
CA ILE A 25 -4.97 -19.89 5.73
C ILE A 25 -4.70 -20.53 4.36
N PRO A 26 -5.73 -21.02 3.65
CA PRO A 26 -5.57 -21.60 2.32
C PRO A 26 -4.87 -20.65 1.35
N LYS A 27 -3.97 -21.19 0.50
CA LYS A 27 -3.20 -20.40 -0.48
C LYS A 27 -4.06 -19.45 -1.34
N PRO A 28 -5.25 -19.83 -1.85
CA PRO A 28 -6.08 -18.94 -2.67
C PRO A 28 -6.55 -17.69 -1.89
N VAL A 29 -7.01 -17.89 -0.65
CA VAL A 29 -7.47 -16.80 0.23
C VAL A 29 -6.32 -15.85 0.54
N ARG A 30 -5.12 -16.40 0.77
CA ARG A 30 -3.91 -15.60 1.01
C ARG A 30 -3.53 -14.71 -0.17
N TYR A 31 -3.65 -15.21 -1.40
CA TYR A 31 -3.41 -14.41 -2.61
C TYR A 31 -4.46 -13.32 -2.78
N LEU A 32 -5.73 -13.62 -2.48
CA LEU A 32 -6.82 -12.66 -2.59
C LEU A 32 -6.64 -11.50 -1.59
N ILE A 33 -6.33 -11.80 -0.33
CA ILE A 33 -6.03 -10.80 0.70
C ILE A 33 -4.81 -9.96 0.31
N THR A 34 -3.74 -10.61 -0.18
CA THR A 34 -2.54 -9.91 -0.66
C THR A 34 -2.88 -8.97 -1.82
N ALA A 35 -3.70 -9.41 -2.78
CA ALA A 35 -4.10 -8.60 -3.93
C ALA A 35 -4.89 -7.36 -3.49
N ILE A 36 -5.81 -7.50 -2.53
CA ILE A 36 -6.56 -6.36 -1.96
C ILE A 36 -5.60 -5.35 -1.32
N ILE A 37 -4.66 -5.82 -0.49
CA ILE A 37 -3.68 -4.95 0.17
C ILE A 37 -2.82 -4.22 -0.87
N VAL A 38 -2.29 -4.94 -1.87
CA VAL A 38 -1.47 -4.34 -2.93
C VAL A 38 -2.27 -3.30 -3.72
N LEU A 39 -3.53 -3.59 -4.05
CA LEU A 39 -4.41 -2.65 -4.76
C LEU A 39 -4.61 -1.36 -3.96
N LEU A 40 -4.82 -1.47 -2.64
CA LEU A 40 -4.96 -0.33 -1.73
C LEU A 40 -3.69 0.54 -1.73
N PHE A 41 -2.51 -0.08 -1.64
CA PHE A 41 -1.23 0.64 -1.72
C PHE A 41 -1.02 1.33 -3.07
N ILE A 42 -1.32 0.67 -4.18
CA ILE A 42 -1.21 1.26 -5.53
C ILE A 42 -2.12 2.48 -5.64
N THR A 43 -3.37 2.35 -5.16
CA THR A 43 -4.36 3.44 -5.19
C THR A 43 -3.87 4.63 -4.38
N PHE A 44 -3.37 4.39 -3.17
CA PHE A 44 -2.89 5.45 -2.28
C PHE A 44 -1.64 6.16 -2.85
N ILE A 45 -0.68 5.39 -3.39
CA ILE A 45 0.51 5.95 -4.04
C ILE A 45 0.12 6.77 -5.27
N GLY A 46 -0.79 6.26 -6.12
CA GLY A 46 -1.31 6.98 -7.28
C GLY A 46 -2.00 8.29 -6.90
N PHE A 47 -2.75 8.29 -5.80
CA PHE A 47 -3.38 9.49 -5.26
C PHE A 47 -2.34 10.54 -4.82
N ILE A 48 -1.27 10.13 -4.13
CA ILE A 48 -0.17 11.04 -3.75
C ILE A 48 0.45 11.70 -4.99
N PHE A 49 0.73 10.92 -6.05
CA PHE A 49 1.27 11.46 -7.29
C PHE A 49 0.31 12.43 -7.97
N TRP A 50 -0.98 12.08 -8.03
CA TRP A 50 -2.01 12.94 -8.59
C TRP A 50 -2.07 14.29 -7.86
N VAL A 51 -2.14 14.27 -6.53
CA VAL A 51 -2.15 15.48 -5.70
C VAL A 51 -0.84 16.26 -5.88
N GLY A 52 0.30 15.59 -5.91
CA GLY A 52 1.60 16.21 -6.14
C GLY A 52 1.66 16.98 -7.46
N VAL A 53 1.08 16.44 -8.53
CA VAL A 53 1.01 17.10 -9.85
C VAL A 53 0.07 18.31 -9.84
N ILE A 54 -1.06 18.23 -9.14
CA ILE A 54 -1.97 19.39 -8.98
C ILE A 54 -1.26 20.51 -8.22
N VAL A 55 -0.67 20.19 -7.06
CA VAL A 55 -0.01 21.16 -6.18
C VAL A 55 1.22 21.77 -6.84
N LEU A 56 1.86 21.09 -7.79
CA LEU A 56 3.01 21.62 -8.52
C LEU A 56 2.69 22.93 -9.26
N LYS A 57 1.43 23.14 -9.68
CA LYS A 57 1.00 24.36 -10.37
C LYS A 57 0.91 25.57 -9.44
N ASP A 58 0.50 25.34 -8.19
CA ASP A 58 0.27 26.41 -7.21
C ASP A 58 1.52 26.65 -6.34
N ASN A 59 2.21 25.58 -5.97
CA ASN A 59 3.37 25.61 -5.08
C ASN A 59 4.40 24.56 -5.51
N ILE A 60 5.35 24.98 -6.34
CA ILE A 60 6.43 24.13 -6.88
C ILE A 60 7.17 23.35 -5.77
N PRO A 61 7.59 23.96 -4.63
CA PRO A 61 8.33 23.22 -3.60
C PRO A 61 7.51 22.10 -2.97
N ALA A 62 6.22 22.36 -2.70
CA ALA A 62 5.32 21.38 -2.11
C ALA A 62 4.98 20.25 -3.08
N GLY A 63 4.78 20.56 -4.36
CA GLY A 63 4.56 19.57 -5.40
C GLY A 63 5.77 18.64 -5.59
N ILE A 64 6.98 19.19 -5.66
CA ILE A 64 8.23 18.42 -5.75
C ILE A 64 8.38 17.50 -4.53
N PHE A 65 8.13 18.02 -3.32
CA PHE A 65 8.21 17.24 -2.09
C PHE A 65 7.23 16.05 -2.10
N LEU A 66 5.98 16.27 -2.51
CA LEU A 66 4.96 15.22 -2.61
C LEU A 66 5.33 14.15 -3.65
N ILE A 67 5.83 14.55 -4.81
CA ILE A 67 6.29 13.61 -5.85
C ILE A 67 7.47 12.80 -5.34
N LEU A 68 8.45 13.43 -4.68
CA LEU A 68 9.60 12.75 -4.10
C LEU A 68 9.16 11.72 -3.04
N MET A 69 8.20 12.08 -2.18
CA MET A 69 7.58 11.16 -1.23
C MET A 69 6.92 9.97 -1.94
N GLY A 70 6.15 10.22 -3.00
CA GLY A 70 5.53 9.16 -3.80
C GLY A 70 6.55 8.19 -4.39
N VAL A 71 7.68 8.70 -4.89
CA VAL A 71 8.79 7.88 -5.42
C VAL A 71 9.41 7.01 -4.31
N VAL A 72 9.72 7.60 -3.15
CA VAL A 72 10.29 6.87 -2.01
C VAL A 72 9.34 5.77 -1.53
N MET A 73 8.04 6.08 -1.38
CA MET A 73 7.02 5.11 -0.99
C MET A 73 6.90 3.96 -1.99
N THR A 74 6.96 4.27 -3.29
CA THR A 74 6.94 3.26 -4.37
C THR A 74 8.15 2.34 -4.26
N ALA A 75 9.35 2.90 -4.13
CA ALA A 75 10.58 2.13 -4.00
C ALA A 75 10.55 1.19 -2.78
N LEU A 76 10.15 1.71 -1.61
CA LEU A 76 10.03 0.92 -0.39
C LEU A 76 8.97 -0.19 -0.50
N SER A 77 7.83 0.11 -1.11
CA SER A 77 6.76 -0.86 -1.35
C SER A 77 7.23 -2.01 -2.25
N VAL A 78 7.91 -1.69 -3.36
CA VAL A 78 8.49 -2.68 -4.28
C VAL A 78 9.54 -3.54 -3.58
N ILE A 79 10.48 -2.93 -2.83
CA ILE A 79 11.50 -3.67 -2.08
C ILE A 79 10.86 -4.62 -1.07
N LYS A 80 9.85 -4.16 -0.33
CA LYS A 80 9.14 -4.97 0.67
C LYS A 80 8.36 -6.10 0.02
N PHE A 81 7.72 -5.84 -1.12
CA PHE A 81 7.00 -6.84 -1.89
C PHE A 81 7.95 -7.93 -2.40
N ILE A 82 9.08 -7.55 -2.99
CA ILE A 82 10.11 -8.49 -3.46
C ILE A 82 10.63 -9.35 -2.30
N LYS A 83 11.04 -8.73 -1.19
CA LYS A 83 11.55 -9.48 -0.01
C LYS A 83 10.52 -10.45 0.57
N THR A 84 9.24 -10.06 0.58
CA THR A 84 8.18 -10.86 1.20
C THR A 84 7.74 -12.03 0.32
N PHE A 85 7.61 -11.81 -1.00
CA PHE A 85 7.00 -12.78 -1.91
C PHE A 85 8.00 -13.54 -2.80
N LEU A 86 9.13 -12.93 -3.17
CA LEU A 86 10.12 -13.56 -4.05
C LEU A 86 11.24 -14.26 -3.26
N THR A 87 11.73 -13.66 -2.17
CA THR A 87 12.84 -14.25 -1.39
C THR A 87 12.43 -15.47 -0.56
N LYS A 88 11.15 -15.59 -0.15
CA LYS A 88 10.65 -16.73 0.63
C LYS A 88 10.41 -18.01 -0.20
N ARG A 89 10.81 -18.02 -1.47
CA ARG A 89 10.66 -19.16 -2.40
C ARG A 89 11.95 -19.98 -2.61
N ARG A 90 13.00 -19.73 -1.82
CA ARG A 90 14.17 -20.62 -1.66
C ARG A 90 14.17 -21.24 -0.29
#